data_AF-A0A821SCS6-F1
#
_entry.id   AF-A0A821SCS6-F1
#
_cell.length_a   1.000
_cell.length_b   1.000
_cell.length_c   1.000
_cell.angle_alpha   90.00
_cell.angle_beta   90.00
_cell.angle_gamma   90.00
#
_symmetry.space_group_name_H-M   'P 1'
#
loop_
_entity.id
_entity.type
_entity.pdbx_description
1 polymer ?
#
loop_
_entity_poly.entity_id
_entity_poly.type
_entity_poly.pdbx_seq_one_letter_code
_entity_poly.pdbx_strand_id
1 'polypeptide(L)'
;MEHGNILDGVLKLLNGLNNDPIKRVNIIEYVQMRCAIAVFAYGSLIWNPFDCVKEIIPDCTLTGYTKGFFCQDFIYRGTRDSTGLTMGLKPCKNAFVKGYLLMSDADEIVSFIEAFIKRETPTDVNGIMDIYTYDFLPVLMPNGHTVEWALTCVVNCSSQFYINTVLSIEQQAEIIGRSYGINGTNFQYLHNTLNIYRTLALCDTFTEEMEQLYAAVLLYRQKLTKQDRHWLDMFDQLSTKIERQLAIQLRETKNIRQISRKLFSRMYSVEPTTIPKYQRMLSV
;
A
#
# COMPACT_ATOMS: atom_id res chain seq x y z
N MET A 1 -5.87 19.57 27.59
CA MET A 1 -4.54 19.06 27.99
C MET A 1 -4.44 17.55 27.84
N GLU A 2 -5.37 16.75 28.36
CA GLU A 2 -5.33 15.27 28.29
C GLU A 2 -5.35 14.71 26.85
N HIS A 3 -6.23 15.21 25.98
CA HIS A 3 -6.31 14.77 24.59
C HIS A 3 -5.04 15.09 23.77
N GLY A 4 -4.38 16.21 24.07
CA GLY A 4 -3.10 16.58 23.43
C GLY A 4 -1.96 15.65 23.82
N ASN A 5 -1.92 15.19 25.07
CA ASN A 5 -0.92 14.24 25.55
C ASN A 5 -1.09 12.86 24.91
N ILE A 6 -2.33 12.41 24.70
CA ILE A 6 -2.61 11.14 24.01
C ILE A 6 -2.18 11.22 22.54
N LEU A 7 -2.54 12.29 21.85
CA LEU A 7 -2.14 12.51 20.46
C LEU A 7 -0.61 12.59 20.29
N ASP A 8 0.10 13.29 21.18
CA ASP A 8 1.57 13.30 21.19
C ASP A 8 2.15 11.89 21.38
N GLY A 9 1.54 11.09 22.25
CA GLY A 9 1.92 9.69 22.49
C GLY A 9 1.85 8.85 21.22
N VAL A 10 0.78 8.95 20.44
CA VAL A 10 0.64 8.19 19.19
C VAL A 10 1.55 8.75 18.09
N LEU A 11 1.71 10.07 18.00
CA LEU A 11 2.64 10.68 17.04
C LEU A 11 4.10 10.25 17.27
N LYS A 12 4.50 9.94 18.51
CA LYS A 12 5.84 9.38 18.80
C LYS A 12 6.08 7.98 18.25
N LEU A 13 5.03 7.21 17.98
CA LEU A 13 5.14 5.89 17.36
C LEU A 13 5.56 5.98 15.89
N LEU A 14 5.36 7.13 15.27
CA LEU A 14 5.82 7.42 13.92
C LEU A 14 7.33 7.73 13.96
N ASN A 15 8.14 6.79 13.48
CA ASN A 15 9.61 6.81 13.57
C ASN A 15 10.31 8.11 13.07
N GLY A 16 9.69 8.90 12.19
CA GLY A 16 10.18 10.21 11.75
C GLY A 16 9.87 11.38 12.70
N LEU A 17 8.91 11.22 13.61
CA LEU A 17 8.43 12.28 14.50
C LEU A 17 8.87 12.10 15.95
N ASN A 18 9.38 10.93 16.34
CA ASN A 18 9.79 10.67 17.72
C ASN A 18 10.82 11.70 18.24
N ASN A 19 11.74 12.12 17.37
CA ASN A 19 12.83 13.05 17.71
C ASN A 19 12.56 14.52 17.34
N ASP A 20 11.35 14.87 16.89
CA ASP A 20 10.99 16.24 16.49
C ASP A 20 9.81 16.79 17.32
N PRO A 21 10.04 17.23 18.57
CA PRO A 21 8.98 17.68 19.45
C PRO A 21 8.29 18.96 18.96
N ILE A 22 9.02 19.84 18.27
CA ILE A 22 8.47 21.09 17.74
C ILE A 22 7.45 20.78 16.64
N LYS A 23 7.80 19.88 15.71
CA LYS A 23 6.90 19.45 14.65
C LYS A 23 5.64 18.79 15.20
N ARG A 24 5.76 17.95 16.24
CA ARG A 24 4.58 17.34 16.88
C ARG A 24 3.66 18.38 17.52
N VAL A 25 4.19 19.40 18.19
CA VAL A 25 3.36 20.50 18.73
C VAL A 25 2.57 21.19 17.63
N ASN A 26 3.22 21.55 16.51
CA ASN A 26 2.56 22.19 15.38
C ASN A 26 1.46 21.30 14.76
N ILE A 27 1.69 19.99 14.66
CA ILE A 27 0.69 19.02 14.19
C ILE A 27 -0.51 19.00 15.15
N ILE A 28 -0.26 18.92 16.46
CA ILE A 28 -1.33 18.87 17.47
C ILE A 28 -2.19 20.14 17.41
N GLU A 29 -1.57 21.31 17.31
CA GLU A 29 -2.29 22.59 17.15
C GLU A 29 -3.11 22.63 15.86
N TYR A 30 -2.53 22.18 14.74
CA TYR A 30 -3.24 22.08 13.47
C TYR A 30 -4.46 21.17 13.54
N VAL A 31 -4.29 19.98 14.12
CA VAL A 31 -5.36 18.98 14.28
C VAL A 31 -6.46 19.50 15.22
N GLN A 32 -6.10 20.19 16.31
CA GLN A 32 -7.07 20.81 17.22
C GLN A 32 -7.88 21.92 16.55
N MET A 33 -7.25 22.73 15.71
CA MET A 33 -7.92 23.79 14.96
C MET A 33 -8.83 23.25 13.85
N ARG A 34 -8.41 22.18 13.17
CA ARG A 34 -9.14 21.60 12.03
C ARG A 34 -10.15 20.53 12.45
N CYS A 35 -10.06 20.02 13.67
CA CYS A 35 -10.85 18.90 14.17
C CYS A 35 -10.78 17.66 13.25
N ALA A 36 -9.64 17.45 12.58
CA ALA A 36 -9.42 16.30 11.69
C ALA A 36 -7.93 16.10 11.42
N ILE A 37 -7.56 14.90 11.03
CA ILE A 37 -6.25 14.58 10.44
C ILE A 37 -6.45 13.89 9.09
N ALA A 38 -5.49 14.09 8.19
CA ALA A 38 -5.49 13.48 6.87
C ALA A 38 -4.29 12.54 6.68
N VAL A 39 -4.49 11.47 5.93
CA VAL A 39 -3.42 10.64 5.35
C VAL A 39 -3.39 10.83 3.84
N PHE A 40 -2.24 11.17 3.29
CA PHE A 40 -2.02 11.16 1.84
C PHE A 40 -1.67 9.76 1.35
N ALA A 41 -2.56 9.20 0.54
CA ALA A 41 -2.45 7.87 -0.03
C ALA A 41 -2.00 7.95 -1.50
N TYR A 42 -0.86 7.34 -1.82
CA TYR A 42 -0.28 7.29 -3.18
C TYR A 42 -0.10 5.85 -3.73
N GLY A 43 -0.38 4.84 -2.91
CA GLY A 43 -0.18 3.42 -3.20
C GLY A 43 -1.39 2.56 -2.84
N SER A 44 -1.19 1.45 -2.10
CA SER A 44 -2.29 0.51 -1.80
C SER A 44 -3.47 1.11 -1.05
N LEU A 45 -3.24 2.17 -0.27
CA LEU A 45 -4.28 2.87 0.49
C LEU A 45 -5.37 3.49 -0.40
N ILE A 46 -5.07 3.74 -1.68
CA ILE A 46 -6.04 4.28 -2.64
C ILE A 46 -7.17 3.28 -2.92
N TRP A 47 -6.86 1.99 -3.07
CA TRP A 47 -7.84 0.94 -3.41
C TRP A 47 -8.16 -0.01 -2.25
N ASN A 48 -7.39 0.05 -1.17
CA ASN A 48 -7.61 -0.72 0.05
C ASN A 48 -7.22 0.14 1.27
N PRO A 49 -8.05 1.15 1.57
CA PRO A 49 -7.88 1.99 2.76
C PRO A 49 -8.00 1.14 4.03
N PHE A 50 -7.48 1.65 5.14
CA PHE A 50 -7.66 1.05 6.46
C PHE A 50 -9.04 1.41 7.02
N ASP A 51 -9.45 0.68 8.05
CA ASP A 51 -10.68 0.97 8.80
C ASP A 51 -10.59 2.38 9.44
N CYS A 52 -11.71 2.97 9.84
CA CYS A 52 -11.78 4.34 10.41
C CYS A 52 -11.62 5.51 9.42
N VAL A 53 -11.37 5.27 8.12
CA VAL A 53 -11.47 6.33 7.10
C VAL A 53 -12.94 6.75 6.93
N LYS A 54 -13.20 8.06 7.03
CA LYS A 54 -14.57 8.62 7.03
C LYS A 54 -14.89 9.36 5.75
N GLU A 55 -13.92 10.09 5.23
CA GLU A 55 -14.02 10.80 3.97
C GLU A 55 -12.78 10.52 3.12
N ILE A 56 -13.00 10.45 1.80
CA ILE A 56 -11.95 10.28 0.80
C ILE A 56 -12.05 11.42 -0.21
N ILE A 57 -10.97 12.18 -0.33
CA ILE A 57 -10.86 13.27 -1.31
C ILE A 57 -9.89 12.80 -2.42
N PRO A 58 -10.38 12.51 -3.63
CA PRO A 58 -9.53 12.06 -4.74
C PRO A 58 -8.76 13.22 -5.40
N ASP A 59 -7.88 12.88 -6.34
CA ASP A 59 -7.14 13.82 -7.21
C ASP A 59 -6.33 14.91 -6.47
N CYS A 60 -5.84 14.57 -5.29
CA CYS A 60 -4.94 15.41 -4.51
C CYS A 60 -3.51 15.33 -5.03
N THR A 61 -2.72 16.39 -4.86
CA THR A 61 -1.38 16.53 -5.43
C THR A 61 -0.34 16.81 -4.35
N LEU A 62 0.67 15.95 -4.26
CA LEU A 62 1.88 16.17 -3.48
C LEU A 62 3.01 16.60 -4.42
N THR A 63 3.61 17.77 -4.20
CA THR A 63 4.71 18.28 -5.03
C THR A 63 6.07 18.10 -4.33
N GLY A 64 7.16 18.06 -5.11
CA GLY A 64 8.52 17.90 -4.57
C GLY A 64 8.88 16.46 -4.22
N TYR A 65 8.03 15.51 -4.57
CA TYR A 65 8.22 14.08 -4.37
C TYR A 65 7.95 13.33 -5.68
N THR A 66 8.63 12.20 -5.83
CA THR A 66 8.28 11.19 -6.83
C THR A 66 7.97 9.88 -6.13
N LYS A 67 7.12 9.06 -6.73
CA LYS A 67 6.88 7.69 -6.31
C LYS A 67 7.60 6.74 -7.26
N GLY A 68 7.89 5.54 -6.77
CA GLY A 68 8.43 4.47 -7.56
C GLY A 68 8.63 3.22 -6.72
N PHE A 69 8.96 2.13 -7.39
CA PHE A 69 9.17 0.84 -6.76
C PHE A 69 10.56 0.75 -6.11
N PHE A 70 10.67 1.27 -4.89
CA PHE A 70 11.94 1.49 -4.18
C PHE A 70 12.19 0.52 -3.02
N CYS A 71 11.19 -0.27 -2.61
CA CYS A 71 11.26 -1.06 -1.38
C CYS A 71 11.16 -2.56 -1.68
N GLN A 72 12.05 -3.35 -1.10
CA GLN A 72 11.86 -4.79 -0.96
C GLN A 72 10.81 -5.08 0.12
N ASP A 73 9.95 -6.06 -0.14
CA ASP A 73 8.91 -6.50 0.79
C ASP A 73 8.79 -8.02 0.75
N PHE A 74 9.16 -8.69 1.84
CA PHE A 74 9.06 -10.14 1.97
C PHE A 74 7.89 -10.60 2.84
N ILE A 75 7.02 -9.69 3.27
CA ILE A 75 5.84 -10.02 4.10
C ILE A 75 4.57 -9.86 3.28
N TYR A 76 4.28 -8.67 2.76
CA TYR A 76 2.99 -8.39 2.14
C TYR A 76 2.96 -8.80 0.66
N ARG A 77 4.01 -8.51 -0.10
CA ARG A 77 4.08 -8.77 -1.55
C ARG A 77 5.17 -9.73 -1.99
N GLY A 78 5.88 -10.33 -1.04
CA GLY A 78 6.89 -11.35 -1.29
C GLY A 78 6.99 -12.38 -0.18
N THR A 79 8.00 -13.22 -0.31
CA THR A 79 8.48 -14.15 0.72
C THR A 79 9.99 -13.93 0.90
N ARG A 80 10.60 -14.60 1.90
CA ARG A 80 12.05 -14.51 2.12
C ARG A 80 12.87 -15.02 0.92
N ASP A 81 12.38 -16.05 0.24
CA ASP A 81 13.03 -16.63 -0.94
C ASP A 81 12.75 -15.83 -2.22
N SER A 82 11.67 -15.03 -2.23
CA SER A 82 11.26 -14.22 -3.38
C SER A 82 10.64 -12.92 -2.90
N THR A 83 11.49 -11.95 -2.57
CA THR A 83 11.08 -10.61 -2.12
C THR A 83 10.24 -9.92 -3.20
N GLY A 84 9.14 -9.31 -2.81
CA GLY A 84 8.39 -8.39 -3.64
C GLY A 84 9.05 -7.01 -3.68
N LEU A 85 8.46 -6.16 -4.50
CA LEU A 85 8.82 -4.80 -4.77
C LEU A 85 7.59 -3.91 -4.56
N THR A 86 7.70 -2.92 -3.67
CA THR A 86 6.60 -2.02 -3.28
C THR A 86 6.98 -0.56 -3.51
N MET A 87 5.96 0.30 -3.63
CA MET A 87 6.17 1.72 -3.94
C MET A 87 6.54 2.51 -2.69
N GLY A 88 7.49 3.43 -2.83
CA GLY A 88 7.79 4.45 -1.83
C GLY A 88 7.76 5.85 -2.44
N LEU A 89 7.57 6.87 -1.60
CA LEU A 89 7.84 8.26 -1.95
C LEU A 89 9.30 8.61 -1.64
N LYS A 90 9.93 9.38 -2.53
CA LYS A 90 11.23 10.01 -2.27
C LYS A 90 11.21 11.48 -2.70
N PRO A 91 11.97 12.36 -2.02
CA PRO A 91 12.14 13.74 -2.47
C PRO A 91 12.67 13.79 -3.91
N CYS A 92 12.04 14.60 -4.75
CA CYS A 92 12.47 14.83 -6.13
C CYS A 92 12.00 16.22 -6.57
N LYS A 93 12.96 17.11 -6.87
CA LYS A 93 12.66 18.45 -7.36
C LYS A 93 11.92 18.35 -8.70
N ASN A 94 10.91 19.20 -8.88
CA ASN A 94 10.08 19.27 -10.09
C ASN A 94 9.25 18.01 -10.40
N ALA A 95 9.05 17.11 -9.44
CA ALA A 95 8.12 16.00 -9.54
C ALA A 95 6.85 16.28 -8.72
N PHE A 96 5.78 15.60 -9.08
CA PHE A 96 4.56 15.55 -8.28
C PHE A 96 3.97 14.15 -8.32
N VAL A 97 3.14 13.86 -7.31
CA VAL A 97 2.44 12.58 -7.14
C VAL A 97 0.96 12.88 -6.94
N LYS A 98 0.12 12.19 -7.70
CA LYS A 98 -1.33 12.20 -7.50
C LYS A 98 -1.70 11.18 -6.43
N GLY A 99 -2.78 11.42 -5.72
CA GLY A 99 -3.22 10.54 -4.65
C GLY A 99 -4.52 10.99 -4.05
N TYR A 100 -4.90 10.35 -2.94
CA TYR A 100 -6.08 10.70 -2.18
C TYR A 100 -5.69 11.27 -0.84
N LEU A 101 -6.55 12.12 -0.28
CA LEU A 101 -6.56 12.37 1.16
C LEU A 101 -7.63 11.47 1.79
N LEU A 102 -7.22 10.67 2.77
CA LEU A 102 -8.09 9.90 3.63
C LEU A 102 -8.24 10.68 4.93
N MET A 103 -9.47 11.00 5.32
CA MET A 103 -9.74 11.89 6.45
C MET A 103 -10.35 11.12 7.63
N SER A 104 -9.97 11.53 8.84
CA SER A 104 -10.61 11.10 10.08
C SER A 104 -11.82 11.97 10.43
N ASP A 105 -12.69 11.45 11.30
CA ASP A 105 -13.60 12.30 12.10
C ASP A 105 -12.85 12.92 13.28
N ALA A 106 -13.40 13.98 13.87
CA ALA A 106 -12.82 14.69 15.01
C ALA A 106 -12.64 13.80 16.24
N ASP A 107 -13.62 12.94 16.52
CA ASP A 107 -13.63 12.09 17.72
C ASP A 107 -12.79 10.81 17.57
N GLU A 108 -12.27 10.54 16.37
CA GLU A 108 -11.56 9.30 16.03
C GLU A 108 -10.10 9.50 15.59
N ILE A 109 -9.54 10.71 15.71
CA ILE A 109 -8.17 11.04 15.26
C ILE A 109 -7.12 10.03 15.76
N VAL A 110 -7.15 9.69 17.05
CA VAL A 110 -6.18 8.79 17.66
C VAL A 110 -6.29 7.39 17.05
N SER A 111 -7.50 6.82 17.03
CA SER A 111 -7.78 5.50 16.44
C SER A 111 -7.43 5.45 14.95
N PHE A 112 -7.63 6.55 14.22
CA PHE A 112 -7.27 6.67 12.82
C PHE A 112 -5.76 6.55 12.59
N ILE A 113 -4.94 7.24 13.39
CA ILE A 113 -3.47 7.16 13.30
C ILE A 113 -2.99 5.76 13.70
N GLU A 114 -3.55 5.18 14.76
CA GLU A 114 -3.19 3.81 15.19
C GLU A 114 -3.53 2.76 14.11
N ALA A 115 -4.70 2.88 13.48
CA ALA A 115 -5.12 2.00 12.39
C ALA A 115 -4.20 2.15 11.17
N PHE A 116 -3.79 3.39 10.84
CA PHE A 116 -2.79 3.65 9.81
C PHE A 116 -1.43 3.01 10.12
N ILE A 117 -0.90 3.22 11.33
CA ILE A 117 0.38 2.62 11.76
C ILE A 117 0.32 1.09 11.66
N LYS A 118 -0.75 0.48 12.16
CA LYS A 118 -0.96 -0.97 12.09
C LYS A 118 -1.03 -1.47 10.65
N ARG A 119 -1.58 -0.68 9.74
CA ARG A 119 -1.71 -1.01 8.30
C ARG A 119 -0.40 -0.94 7.54
N GLU A 120 0.46 0.03 7.87
CA GLU A 120 1.67 0.38 7.15
C GLU A 120 2.97 -0.07 7.84
N THR A 121 2.88 -0.84 8.93
CA THR A 121 4.05 -1.43 9.64
C THR A 121 4.10 -2.95 9.42
N PRO A 122 4.72 -3.44 8.33
CA PRO A 122 4.90 -4.88 8.11
C PRO A 122 5.69 -5.48 9.28
N THR A 123 5.07 -6.42 9.99
CA THR A 123 5.66 -7.06 11.16
C THR A 123 5.47 -8.56 11.06
N ASP A 124 6.51 -9.34 11.33
CA ASP A 124 6.42 -10.78 11.54
C ASP A 124 7.15 -11.23 12.81
N VAL A 125 7.34 -12.53 12.97
CA VAL A 125 7.98 -13.13 14.15
C VAL A 125 9.43 -12.65 14.39
N ASN A 126 10.09 -12.13 13.36
CA ASN A 126 11.47 -11.63 13.42
C ASN A 126 11.55 -10.11 13.59
N GLY A 127 10.41 -9.42 13.69
CA GLY A 127 10.32 -8.00 13.96
C GLY A 127 9.65 -7.20 12.83
N ILE A 128 9.90 -5.90 12.86
CA ILE A 128 9.32 -4.90 11.96
C ILE A 128 10.21 -4.73 10.74
N MET A 129 9.61 -4.66 9.54
CA MET A 129 10.28 -4.16 8.35
C MET A 129 10.16 -2.64 8.30
N ASP A 130 11.26 -1.95 8.56
CA ASP A 130 11.34 -0.48 8.62
C ASP A 130 11.38 0.18 7.23
N ILE A 131 10.55 -0.28 6.29
CA ILE A 131 10.52 0.16 4.88
C ILE A 131 10.17 1.65 4.71
N TYR A 132 9.44 2.22 5.66
CA TYR A 132 8.99 3.62 5.61
C TYR A 132 9.42 4.40 6.85
N THR A 133 9.70 5.67 6.61
CA THR A 133 9.58 6.73 7.61
C THR A 133 8.27 7.47 7.39
N TYR A 134 7.70 8.04 8.46
CA TYR A 134 6.45 8.80 8.36
C TYR A 134 6.71 10.29 8.43
N ASP A 135 6.02 11.04 7.57
CA ASP A 135 6.11 12.50 7.52
C ASP A 135 4.74 13.13 7.32
N PHE A 136 4.61 14.41 7.67
CA PHE A 136 3.46 15.24 7.38
C PHE A 136 3.84 16.26 6.33
N LEU A 137 3.18 16.19 5.18
CA LEU A 137 3.51 17.00 4.01
C LEU A 137 2.29 17.82 3.56
N PRO A 138 2.51 19.01 2.97
CA PRO A 138 1.44 19.80 2.40
C PRO A 138 0.93 19.15 1.12
N VAL A 139 -0.39 19.01 1.00
CA VAL A 139 -1.05 18.39 -0.15
C VAL A 139 -2.11 19.31 -0.71
N LEU A 140 -2.04 19.57 -2.02
CA LEU A 140 -2.99 20.39 -2.74
C LEU A 140 -4.24 19.58 -3.12
N MET A 141 -5.40 20.03 -2.70
CA MET A 141 -6.70 19.48 -3.06
C MET A 141 -7.17 19.98 -4.43
N PRO A 142 -8.11 19.27 -5.11
CA PRO A 142 -8.65 19.69 -6.40
C PRO A 142 -9.33 21.07 -6.39
N ASN A 143 -9.87 21.48 -5.25
CA ASN A 143 -10.51 22.80 -5.07
C ASN A 143 -9.50 23.95 -4.86
N GLY A 144 -8.20 23.69 -4.92
CA GLY A 144 -7.14 24.67 -4.74
C GLY A 144 -6.73 24.93 -3.28
N HIS A 145 -7.39 24.27 -2.31
CA HIS A 145 -7.00 24.37 -0.90
C HIS A 145 -5.84 23.43 -0.58
N THR A 146 -4.99 23.80 0.36
CA THR A 146 -3.89 22.95 0.84
C THR A 146 -4.21 22.38 2.21
N VAL A 147 -4.07 21.07 2.37
CA VAL A 147 -3.95 20.43 3.68
C VAL A 147 -2.47 20.49 4.06
N GLU A 148 -2.13 21.38 4.99
CA GLU A 148 -0.74 21.69 5.38
C GLU A 148 -0.02 20.48 6.03
N TRP A 149 -0.78 19.65 6.73
CA TRP A 149 -0.26 18.51 7.51
C TRP A 149 -1.02 17.24 7.16
N ALA A 150 -0.66 16.62 6.03
CA ALA A 150 -1.16 15.28 5.67
C ALA A 150 -0.09 14.22 5.96
N LEU A 151 -0.42 13.26 6.83
CA LEU A 151 0.44 12.13 7.17
C LEU A 151 0.67 11.24 5.94
N THR A 152 1.90 10.81 5.68
CA THR A 152 2.19 9.88 4.59
C THR A 152 3.42 9.02 4.87
N CYS A 153 3.59 7.96 4.08
CA CYS A 153 4.76 7.11 4.08
C CYS A 153 5.81 7.66 3.11
N VAL A 154 7.04 7.83 3.59
CA VAL A 154 8.22 8.17 2.78
C VAL A 154 9.19 7.01 2.90
N VAL A 155 9.94 6.72 1.83
CA VAL A 155 10.92 5.63 1.85
C VAL A 155 11.96 5.87 2.95
N ASN A 156 12.26 4.83 3.74
CA ASN A 156 13.38 4.88 4.66
C ASN A 156 14.67 4.54 3.91
N CYS A 157 15.39 5.55 3.42
CA CYS A 157 16.64 5.35 2.68
C CYS A 157 17.77 4.68 3.50
N SER A 158 17.64 4.61 4.83
CA SER A 158 18.60 3.93 5.70
C SER A 158 18.24 2.47 5.98
N SER A 159 17.05 2.03 5.56
CA SER A 159 16.62 0.65 5.74
C SER A 159 17.39 -0.28 4.81
N GLN A 160 17.70 -1.49 5.30
CA GLN A 160 18.24 -2.56 4.47
C GLN A 160 17.29 -2.99 3.33
N PHE A 161 15.99 -2.66 3.44
CA PHE A 161 14.97 -2.98 2.44
C PHE A 161 14.85 -1.91 1.35
N TYR A 162 15.60 -0.81 1.46
CA TYR A 162 15.66 0.20 0.42
C TYR A 162 16.55 -0.24 -0.74
N ILE A 163 16.01 -0.20 -1.94
CA ILE A 163 16.77 -0.47 -3.16
C ILE A 163 17.47 0.81 -3.59
N ASN A 164 18.75 0.91 -3.25
CA ASN A 164 19.61 2.04 -3.61
C ASN A 164 20.08 2.03 -5.07
N THR A 165 19.88 0.92 -5.80
CA THR A 165 20.31 0.74 -7.18
C THR A 165 19.12 0.89 -8.13
N VAL A 166 19.32 1.59 -9.24
CA VAL A 166 18.27 1.73 -10.26
C VAL A 166 18.06 0.37 -10.94
N LEU A 167 16.86 -0.20 -10.77
CA LEU A 167 16.45 -1.42 -11.48
C LEU A 167 15.86 -1.05 -12.84
N SER A 168 16.26 -1.77 -13.89
CA SER A 168 15.60 -1.64 -15.19
C SER A 168 14.13 -2.10 -15.11
N ILE A 169 13.31 -1.66 -16.06
CA ILE A 169 11.90 -2.06 -16.13
C ILE A 169 11.78 -3.60 -16.22
N GLU A 170 12.69 -4.27 -16.92
CA GLU A 170 12.72 -5.73 -17.05
C GLU A 170 13.04 -6.40 -15.72
N GLN A 171 14.00 -5.87 -14.96
CA GLN A 171 14.34 -6.39 -13.63
C GLN A 171 13.18 -6.21 -12.65
N GLN A 172 12.55 -5.03 -12.64
CA GLN A 172 11.35 -4.79 -11.84
C GLN A 172 10.21 -5.73 -12.27
N ALA A 173 10.03 -5.93 -13.57
CA ALA A 173 8.98 -6.79 -14.12
C ALA A 173 9.17 -8.26 -13.75
N GLU A 174 10.42 -8.75 -13.74
CA GLU A 174 10.75 -10.08 -13.26
C GLU A 174 10.36 -10.26 -11.79
N ILE A 175 10.75 -9.32 -10.92
CA ILE A 175 10.45 -9.37 -9.48
C ILE A 175 8.94 -9.33 -9.26
N ILE A 176 8.26 -8.32 -9.80
CA ILE A 176 6.82 -8.11 -9.62
C ILE A 176 6.00 -9.26 -10.24
N GLY A 177 6.45 -9.78 -11.38
CA GLY A 177 5.75 -10.82 -12.12
C GLY A 177 5.72 -12.18 -11.43
N ARG A 178 6.71 -12.49 -10.59
CA ARG A 178 6.81 -13.78 -9.89
C ARG A 178 6.52 -13.73 -8.39
N SER A 179 6.60 -12.57 -7.75
CA SER A 179 6.55 -12.46 -6.29
C SER A 179 5.12 -12.42 -5.74
N TYR A 180 4.95 -12.96 -4.54
CA TYR A 180 3.68 -13.06 -3.84
C TYR A 180 3.92 -13.10 -2.33
N GLY A 181 3.00 -12.52 -1.56
CA GLY A 181 3.03 -12.53 -0.10
C GLY A 181 1.63 -12.61 0.50
N ILE A 182 1.51 -12.35 1.79
CA ILE A 182 0.23 -12.52 2.51
C ILE A 182 -0.87 -11.55 2.04
N ASN A 183 -0.50 -10.46 1.36
CA ASN A 183 -1.43 -9.51 0.77
C ASN A 183 -1.71 -9.75 -0.72
N GLY A 184 -1.28 -10.88 -1.29
CA GLY A 184 -1.54 -11.29 -2.67
C GLY A 184 -0.28 -11.23 -3.54
N THR A 185 -0.43 -11.41 -4.86
CA THR A 185 0.71 -11.25 -5.76
C THR A 185 1.18 -9.79 -5.81
N ASN A 186 2.44 -9.60 -6.14
CA ASN A 186 2.99 -8.27 -6.38
C ASN A 186 2.43 -7.66 -7.68
N PHE A 187 2.12 -8.50 -8.68
CA PHE A 187 1.41 -8.07 -9.88
C PHE A 187 0.02 -7.50 -9.55
N GLN A 188 -0.77 -8.15 -8.67
CA GLN A 188 -2.07 -7.63 -8.24
C GLN A 188 -1.94 -6.24 -7.61
N TYR A 189 -0.87 -5.98 -6.85
CA TYR A 189 -0.58 -4.65 -6.30
C TYR A 189 -0.39 -3.60 -7.40
N LEU A 190 0.45 -3.89 -8.40
CA LEU A 190 0.68 -2.99 -9.54
C LEU A 190 -0.61 -2.79 -10.34
N HIS A 191 -1.32 -3.88 -10.65
CA HIS A 191 -2.56 -3.87 -11.41
C HIS A 191 -3.63 -2.99 -10.74
N ASN A 192 -3.91 -3.21 -9.44
CA ASN A 192 -4.92 -2.44 -8.73
C ASN A 192 -4.57 -0.96 -8.65
N THR A 193 -3.29 -0.65 -8.42
CA THR A 193 -2.82 0.74 -8.35
C THR A 193 -2.98 1.45 -9.69
N LEU A 194 -2.54 0.82 -10.78
CA LEU A 194 -2.70 1.37 -12.12
C LEU A 194 -4.16 1.46 -12.56
N ASN A 195 -5.00 0.49 -12.18
CA ASN A 195 -6.42 0.48 -12.51
C ASN A 195 -7.15 1.69 -11.92
N ILE A 196 -6.87 2.07 -10.67
CA ILE A 196 -7.45 3.29 -10.10
C ILE A 196 -6.96 4.53 -10.85
N TYR A 197 -5.66 4.60 -11.16
CA TYR A 197 -5.10 5.72 -11.92
C TYR A 197 -5.82 5.91 -13.25
N ARG A 198 -6.05 4.82 -13.99
CA ARG A 198 -6.82 4.84 -15.24
C ARG A 198 -8.27 5.23 -15.02
N THR A 199 -8.93 4.62 -14.03
CA THR A 199 -10.36 4.84 -13.75
C THR A 199 -10.67 6.29 -13.42
N LEU A 200 -9.78 6.94 -12.68
CA LEU A 200 -9.92 8.34 -12.27
C LEU A 200 -9.14 9.33 -13.15
N ALA A 201 -8.53 8.86 -14.24
CA ALA A 201 -7.67 9.66 -15.10
C ALA A 201 -6.58 10.44 -14.32
N LEU A 202 -6.05 9.85 -13.25
CA LEU A 202 -4.93 10.43 -12.51
C LEU A 202 -3.65 10.30 -13.34
N CYS A 203 -2.90 11.40 -13.42
CA CYS A 203 -1.62 11.44 -14.11
C CYS A 203 -0.61 12.18 -13.23
N ASP A 204 0.54 11.55 -12.99
CA ASP A 204 1.67 12.12 -12.28
C ASP A 204 3.00 11.75 -12.93
N THR A 205 4.11 12.21 -12.35
CA THR A 205 5.45 12.05 -12.94
C THR A 205 5.87 10.58 -13.14
N PHE A 206 5.23 9.63 -12.45
CA PHE A 206 5.56 8.20 -12.56
C PHE A 206 4.52 7.41 -13.40
N THR A 207 3.41 8.03 -13.82
CA THR A 207 2.33 7.30 -14.52
C THR A 207 2.80 6.58 -15.78
N GLU A 208 3.65 7.21 -16.61
CA GLU A 208 4.16 6.58 -17.84
C GLU A 208 5.05 5.37 -17.54
N GLU A 209 5.98 5.50 -16.59
CA GLU A 209 6.85 4.39 -16.18
C GLU A 209 6.03 3.24 -15.57
N MET A 210 4.99 3.56 -14.79
CA MET A 210 4.06 2.56 -14.23
C MET A 210 3.32 1.78 -15.33
N GLU A 211 2.93 2.45 -16.42
CA GLU A 211 2.29 1.82 -17.58
C GLU A 211 3.26 0.88 -18.32
N GLN A 212 4.48 1.35 -18.58
CA GLN A 212 5.53 0.54 -19.22
C GLN A 212 5.87 -0.68 -18.36
N LEU A 213 5.99 -0.51 -17.05
CA LEU A 213 6.24 -1.58 -16.10
C LEU A 213 5.11 -2.61 -16.11
N TYR A 214 3.85 -2.17 -16.13
CA TYR A 214 2.70 -3.06 -16.22
C TYR A 214 2.74 -3.92 -17.48
N ALA A 215 3.02 -3.32 -18.64
CA ALA A 215 3.17 -4.05 -19.90
C ALA A 215 4.33 -5.06 -19.84
N ALA A 216 5.47 -4.66 -19.28
CA ALA A 216 6.63 -5.54 -19.11
C ALA A 216 6.33 -6.73 -18.19
N VAL A 217 5.59 -6.53 -17.09
CA VAL A 217 5.17 -7.62 -16.19
C VAL A 217 4.24 -8.61 -16.92
N LEU A 218 3.31 -8.13 -17.74
CA LEU A 218 2.45 -9.02 -18.54
C LEU A 218 3.28 -9.89 -19.50
N LEU A 219 4.24 -9.30 -20.19
CA LEU A 219 5.17 -10.02 -21.07
C LEU A 219 6.03 -11.02 -20.30
N TYR A 220 6.51 -10.66 -19.11
CA TYR A 220 7.26 -11.57 -18.25
C TYR A 220 6.39 -12.76 -17.80
N ARG A 221 5.15 -12.53 -17.35
CA ARG A 221 4.21 -13.60 -16.94
C ARG A 221 3.90 -14.56 -18.09
N GLN A 222 3.96 -14.11 -19.35
CA GLN A 222 3.82 -14.98 -20.52
C GLN A 222 5.01 -15.91 -20.76
N LYS A 223 6.19 -15.58 -20.22
CA LYS A 223 7.40 -16.42 -20.28
C LYS A 223 7.46 -17.45 -19.14
N LEU A 224 6.69 -17.26 -18.08
CA LEU A 224 6.58 -18.23 -16.99
C LEU A 224 6.03 -19.57 -17.48
N THR A 225 6.46 -20.65 -16.80
CA THR A 225 5.91 -21.99 -17.02
C THR A 225 4.40 -22.01 -16.81
N LYS A 226 3.70 -22.91 -17.48
CA LYS A 226 2.25 -23.06 -17.32
C LYS A 226 1.86 -23.33 -15.86
N GLN A 227 2.68 -24.09 -15.14
CA GLN A 227 2.47 -24.41 -13.74
C GLN A 227 2.61 -23.17 -12.84
N ASP A 228 3.66 -22.37 -13.02
CA ASP A 228 3.88 -21.17 -12.20
C ASP A 228 2.82 -20.11 -12.47
N ARG A 229 2.44 -19.91 -13.73
CA ARG A 229 1.37 -18.99 -14.09
C ARG A 229 0.04 -19.40 -13.46
N HIS A 230 -0.34 -20.67 -13.61
CA HIS A 230 -1.56 -21.20 -13.02
C HIS A 230 -1.57 -21.06 -11.49
N TRP A 231 -0.42 -21.28 -10.85
CA TRP A 231 -0.29 -21.05 -9.41
C TRP A 231 -0.57 -19.60 -9.04
N LEU A 232 0.07 -18.64 -9.72
CA LEU A 232 -0.09 -17.21 -9.40
C LEU A 232 -1.55 -16.77 -9.62
N ASP A 233 -2.17 -17.23 -10.70
CA ASP A 233 -3.57 -16.91 -11.01
C ASP A 233 -4.53 -17.48 -9.96
N MET A 234 -4.29 -18.71 -9.48
CA MET A 234 -5.03 -19.31 -8.36
C MET A 234 -4.78 -18.55 -7.06
N PHE A 235 -3.54 -18.17 -6.78
CA PHE A 235 -3.17 -17.44 -5.56
C PHE A 235 -3.87 -16.07 -5.48
N ASP A 236 -4.05 -15.40 -6.62
CA ASP A 236 -4.78 -14.14 -6.72
C ASP A 236 -6.28 -14.28 -6.39
N GLN A 237 -6.87 -15.49 -6.49
CA GLN A 237 -8.26 -15.76 -6.10
C GLN A 237 -8.45 -15.97 -4.59
N LEU A 238 -7.36 -16.15 -3.83
CA LEU A 238 -7.45 -16.33 -2.37
C LEU A 238 -7.86 -15.02 -1.71
N SER A 239 -8.87 -15.11 -0.86
CA SER A 239 -9.58 -13.95 -0.30
C SER A 239 -8.99 -13.46 1.01
N THR A 240 -8.44 -14.37 1.83
CA THR A 240 -7.94 -14.05 3.17
C THR A 240 -6.43 -14.19 3.29
N LYS A 241 -5.83 -13.43 4.22
CA LYS A 241 -4.41 -13.58 4.57
C LYS A 241 -4.09 -14.99 5.09
N ILE A 242 -5.03 -15.64 5.77
CA ILE A 242 -4.88 -17.00 6.30
C ILE A 242 -4.77 -18.02 5.17
N GLU A 243 -5.66 -17.94 4.17
CA GLU A 243 -5.61 -18.79 2.98
C GLU A 243 -4.28 -18.63 2.23
N ARG A 244 -3.85 -17.38 2.05
CA ARG A 244 -2.57 -17.05 1.40
C ARG A 244 -1.37 -17.59 2.18
N GLN A 245 -1.36 -17.43 3.50
CA GLN A 245 -0.30 -17.96 4.36
C GLN A 245 -0.21 -19.48 4.25
N LEU A 246 -1.34 -20.19 4.27
CA LEU A 246 -1.37 -21.64 4.12
C LEU A 246 -0.87 -22.07 2.73
N ALA A 247 -1.28 -21.37 1.68
CA ALA A 247 -0.83 -21.64 0.31
C ALA A 247 0.69 -21.44 0.15
N ILE A 248 1.25 -20.38 0.74
CA ILE A 248 2.71 -20.13 0.76
C ILE A 248 3.44 -21.30 1.42
N GLN A 249 3.02 -21.69 2.65
CA GLN A 249 3.65 -22.80 3.39
C GLN A 249 3.61 -24.13 2.62
N LEU A 250 2.49 -24.43 1.95
CA LEU A 250 2.37 -25.66 1.17
C LEU A 250 3.26 -25.65 -0.09
N ARG A 251 3.50 -24.48 -0.70
CA ARG A 251 4.39 -24.35 -1.85
C ARG A 251 5.86 -24.49 -1.44
N GLU A 252 6.28 -23.88 -0.34
CA GLU A 252 7.65 -23.94 0.18
C GLU A 252 8.05 -25.36 0.59
N THR A 253 7.13 -26.13 1.19
CA THR A 253 7.38 -27.52 1.61
C THR A 253 7.38 -28.53 0.46
N LYS A 254 7.28 -28.08 -0.81
CA LYS A 254 7.16 -28.91 -2.03
C LYS A 254 6.05 -29.98 -1.97
N ASN A 255 5.09 -29.85 -1.07
CA ASN A 255 4.04 -30.82 -0.83
C ASN A 255 2.81 -30.57 -1.72
N ILE A 256 3.07 -30.31 -3.01
CA ILE A 256 2.11 -29.83 -4.01
C ILE A 256 0.91 -30.78 -4.17
N ARG A 257 1.07 -32.08 -3.86
CA ARG A 257 0.00 -33.09 -3.96
C ARG A 257 -1.15 -32.89 -2.95
N GLN A 258 -0.96 -32.14 -1.85
CA GLN A 258 -2.06 -31.81 -0.91
C GLN A 258 -2.78 -30.49 -1.24
N ILE A 259 -2.13 -29.58 -1.96
CA ILE A 259 -2.68 -28.26 -2.33
C ILE A 259 -3.96 -28.47 -3.15
N SER A 260 -3.92 -29.34 -4.15
CA SER A 260 -5.06 -29.56 -5.04
C SER A 260 -6.24 -30.20 -4.31
N ARG A 261 -6.04 -31.12 -3.35
CA ARG A 261 -7.17 -31.82 -2.72
C ARG A 261 -7.85 -31.04 -1.60
N LYS A 262 -7.13 -30.26 -0.79
CA LYS A 262 -7.72 -29.52 0.34
C LYS A 262 -8.26 -28.13 -0.04
N LEU A 263 -7.62 -27.43 -0.99
CA LEU A 263 -8.11 -26.14 -1.47
C LEU A 263 -9.23 -26.32 -2.52
N PHE A 264 -9.10 -27.26 -3.47
CA PHE A 264 -10.20 -27.50 -4.43
C PHE A 264 -11.44 -28.11 -3.76
N SER A 265 -11.31 -29.01 -2.78
CA SER A 265 -12.50 -29.57 -2.13
C SER A 265 -13.32 -28.51 -1.42
N ARG A 266 -12.69 -27.40 -0.98
CA ARG A 266 -13.35 -26.26 -0.31
C ARG A 266 -13.91 -25.23 -1.29
N MET A 267 -13.22 -24.97 -2.40
CA MET A 267 -13.72 -24.05 -3.44
C MET A 267 -14.94 -24.60 -4.21
N TYR A 268 -15.09 -25.93 -4.30
CA TYR A 268 -16.22 -26.58 -5.00
C TYR A 268 -17.32 -27.11 -4.06
N SER A 269 -17.25 -26.85 -2.75
CA SER A 269 -18.29 -27.23 -1.78
C SER A 269 -19.11 -26.06 -1.22
N VAL A 270 -18.91 -24.85 -1.76
CA VAL A 270 -19.76 -23.71 -1.46
C VAL A 270 -20.77 -23.57 -2.60
N GLU A 271 -22.03 -23.90 -2.32
CA GLU A 271 -23.15 -23.58 -3.20
C GLU A 271 -23.16 -22.08 -3.54
N PRO A 272 -23.63 -21.67 -4.74
CA PRO A 272 -23.62 -20.28 -5.17
C PRO A 272 -24.58 -19.44 -4.31
N THR A 273 -24.07 -18.92 -3.20
CA THR A 273 -24.79 -17.99 -2.34
C THR A 273 -24.26 -16.58 -2.62
N THR A 274 -25.05 -15.87 -3.41
CA THR A 274 -25.16 -14.40 -3.51
C THR A 274 -23.88 -13.59 -3.72
N ILE A 275 -23.74 -13.11 -4.97
CA ILE A 275 -22.94 -11.96 -5.39
C ILE A 275 -23.10 -10.79 -4.39
N PRO A 276 -22.02 -10.25 -3.79
CA PRO A 276 -22.11 -9.03 -3.00
C PRO A 276 -22.55 -7.85 -3.87
N LYS A 277 -23.67 -7.22 -3.49
CA LYS A 277 -24.17 -5.97 -4.07
C LYS A 277 -23.21 -4.82 -3.73
N TYR A 278 -22.27 -4.52 -4.62
CA TYR A 278 -21.65 -3.19 -4.70
C TYR A 278 -21.77 -2.66 -6.13
N GLN A 279 -23.01 -2.42 -6.54
CA GLN A 279 -23.40 -1.52 -7.62
C GLN A 279 -24.72 -0.87 -7.23
N ARG A 280 -24.64 0.28 -6.54
CA ARG A 280 -25.66 1.34 -6.51
C ARG A 280 -25.12 2.48 -5.66
N MET A 281 -24.50 3.47 -6.30
CA MET A 281 -24.51 4.87 -5.87
C MET A 281 -23.98 5.78 -6.98
N LEU A 282 -24.55 5.66 -8.18
CA LEU A 282 -24.49 6.69 -9.21
C LEU A 282 -25.83 6.72 -9.96
N SER A 283 -26.82 7.33 -9.29
CA SER A 283 -28.03 7.86 -9.92
C SER A 283 -28.77 8.73 -8.89
N VAL A 284 -28.29 9.95 -8.66
CA VAL A 284 -29.06 11.21 -8.65
C VAL A 284 -28.09 12.31 -9.08
#